data_AF-A0AAD7LWK3-F1
#
_entry.id   AF-A0AAD7LWK3-F1
#
_cell.length_a   1.000
_cell.length_b   1.000
_cell.length_c   1.000
_cell.angle_alpha   90.00
_cell.angle_beta   90.00
_cell.angle_gamma   90.00
#
_symmetry.space_group_name_H-M   'P 1'
#
loop_
_entity.id
_entity.type
_entity.pdbx_description
1 polymer ?
#
loop_
_entity_poly.entity_id
_entity_poly.type
_entity_poly.pdbx_seq_one_letter_code
_entity_poly.pdbx_strand_id
1 'polypeptide(L)'
;MWRSYMNFRSAKADCIFSGHYTLSDDKVEAAVLYPGMRPTVLRIRLRLRGTIPGANNRMDLISLVTSGVDSNEVNGPDEDILGIVERWQDDETHNPDVPAVSHRRGMTPFVFIPFEEVETSVLNLPVDKMDYFVPG
;
A
#
# COMPACT_ATOMS: atom_id res chain seq x y z
N MET A 1 33.65 0.47 8.28
CA MET A 1 33.59 -0.62 7.27
C MET A 1 32.14 -0.70 6.81
N TRP A 2 31.85 -0.18 5.61
CA TRP A 2 30.48 -0.09 5.09
C TRP A 2 30.17 -1.33 4.26
N ARG A 3 29.09 -2.07 4.58
CA ARG A 3 28.56 -3.12 3.71
C ARG A 3 27.25 -2.62 3.09
N SER A 4 27.32 -2.32 1.80
CA SER A 4 26.16 -2.11 0.94
C SER A 4 25.48 -3.46 0.70
N TYR A 5 24.22 -3.60 1.13
CA TYR A 5 23.36 -4.73 0.82
C TYR A 5 22.29 -4.26 -0.19
N MET A 6 22.66 -4.07 -1.45
CA MET A 6 21.73 -3.65 -2.52
C MET A 6 21.38 -4.78 -3.51
N ASN A 7 21.63 -6.06 -3.19
CA ASN A 7 21.33 -7.18 -4.09
C ASN A 7 20.97 -8.50 -3.37
N PHE A 8 20.13 -8.47 -2.35
CA PHE A 8 19.47 -9.70 -1.88
C PHE A 8 18.07 -9.78 -2.51
N ARG A 9 17.78 -10.90 -3.20
CA ARG A 9 16.39 -11.32 -3.37
C ARG A 9 15.84 -11.49 -1.96
N SER A 10 14.93 -10.61 -1.57
CA SER A 10 14.34 -10.57 -0.23
C SER A 10 13.91 -11.97 0.18
N ALA A 11 14.42 -12.48 1.30
CA ALA A 11 13.85 -13.66 1.92
C ALA A 11 12.40 -13.34 2.30
N LYS A 12 11.49 -14.31 2.15
CA LYS A 12 10.04 -14.12 2.30
C LYS A 12 9.63 -13.56 3.69
N ALA A 13 10.51 -13.69 4.69
CA ALA A 13 10.33 -13.16 6.04
C ALA A 13 10.77 -11.69 6.20
N ASP A 14 11.71 -11.21 5.38
CA ASP A 14 12.28 -9.85 5.48
C ASP A 14 11.47 -8.80 4.69
N CYS A 15 10.46 -9.21 3.93
CA CYS A 15 9.56 -8.34 3.16
C CYS A 15 8.16 -8.19 3.77
N ILE A 16 7.95 -8.67 4.99
CA ILE A 16 6.67 -8.53 5.70
C ILE A 16 6.79 -7.29 6.59
N PHE A 17 6.08 -6.24 6.22
CA PHE A 17 5.97 -5.02 7.03
C PHE A 17 4.63 -5.04 7.74
N SER A 18 4.66 -4.93 9.07
CA SER A 18 3.45 -4.65 9.84
C SER A 18 2.99 -3.23 9.53
N GLY A 19 1.68 -3.06 9.47
CA GLY A 19 1.05 -1.76 9.30
C GLY A 19 -0.27 -1.75 10.05
N HIS A 20 -0.75 -0.56 10.32
CA HIS A 20 -2.06 -0.34 10.93
C HIS A 20 -3.04 0.09 9.85
N TYR A 21 -4.30 -0.32 9.98
CA TYR A 21 -5.37 0.14 9.11
C TYR A 21 -6.62 0.48 9.91
N THR A 22 -7.40 1.42 9.40
CA THR A 22 -8.75 1.72 9.85
C THR A 22 -9.72 1.49 8.69
N LEU A 23 -10.93 1.03 9.04
CA LEU A 23 -12.06 0.91 8.11
C LEU A 23 -13.20 1.75 8.68
N SER A 24 -13.59 2.79 7.95
CA SER A 24 -14.73 3.65 8.26
C SER A 24 -15.67 3.67 7.07
N ASP A 25 -16.87 3.13 7.25
CA ASP A 25 -17.85 2.87 6.19
C ASP A 25 -17.25 2.05 5.04
N ASP A 26 -16.90 2.71 3.94
CA ASP A 26 -16.30 2.15 2.74
C ASP A 26 -14.86 2.61 2.51
N LYS A 27 -14.28 3.38 3.43
CA LYS A 27 -12.92 3.92 3.35
C LYS A 27 -11.97 3.08 4.17
N VAL A 28 -10.89 2.66 3.52
CA VAL A 28 -9.77 1.99 4.21
C VAL A 28 -8.57 2.92 4.14
N GLU A 29 -8.01 3.23 5.30
CA GLU A 29 -6.74 3.94 5.42
C GLU A 29 -5.75 3.03 6.10
N ALA A 30 -4.55 2.93 5.54
CA ALA A 30 -3.48 2.13 6.11
C ALA A 30 -2.15 2.90 6.07
N ALA A 31 -1.29 2.61 7.03
CA ALA A 31 0.05 3.16 7.10
C ALA A 31 1.06 2.04 7.36
N VAL A 32 2.14 2.06 6.59
CA VAL A 32 3.26 1.11 6.70
C VAL A 32 4.54 1.89 6.90
N LEU A 33 5.28 1.57 7.96
CA LEU A 33 6.60 2.13 8.20
C LEU A 33 7.67 1.26 7.53
N TYR A 34 8.51 1.88 6.70
CA TYR A 34 9.73 1.27 6.20
C TYR A 34 10.91 1.72 7.06
N PRO A 35 11.51 0.80 7.84
CA PRO A 35 12.70 1.11 8.63
C PRO A 35 13.94 1.25 7.73
N GLY A 36 14.90 2.07 8.15
CA GLY A 36 16.15 2.26 7.43
C GLY A 36 16.93 3.48 7.91
N MET A 37 17.98 3.86 7.18
CA MET A 37 18.75 5.08 7.47
C MET A 37 17.93 6.36 7.35
N ARG A 38 16.86 6.32 6.54
CA ARG A 38 15.87 7.38 6.39
C ARG A 38 14.50 6.74 6.49
N PRO A 39 13.88 6.72 7.68
CA PRO A 39 12.56 6.14 7.87
C PRO A 39 11.55 6.80 6.94
N THR A 40 10.72 5.98 6.29
CA THR A 40 9.68 6.46 5.38
C THR A 40 8.37 5.78 5.70
N VAL A 41 7.27 6.53 5.69
CA VAL A 41 5.93 5.99 5.82
C VAL A 41 5.25 5.95 4.46
N LEU A 42 4.58 4.83 4.17
CA LEU A 42 3.65 4.68 3.07
C LEU A 42 2.23 4.74 3.62
N ARG A 43 1.51 5.79 3.25
CA ARG A 43 0.08 5.95 3.50
C ARG A 43 -0.70 5.46 2.30
N ILE A 44 -1.64 4.56 2.53
CA ILE A 44 -2.48 3.92 1.52
C ILE A 44 -3.92 4.29 1.83
N ARG A 45 -4.59 4.99 0.91
CA ARG A 45 -6.03 5.24 1.00
C ARG A 45 -6.75 4.47 -0.08
N LEU A 46 -7.74 3.70 0.32
CA LEU A 46 -8.54 2.81 -0.53
C LEU A 46 -10.02 3.04 -0.27
N ARG A 47 -10.84 2.60 -1.21
CA ARG A 47 -12.30 2.58 -1.06
C ARG A 47 -12.84 1.20 -1.44
N LEU A 48 -13.47 0.53 -0.49
CA LEU A 48 -14.15 -0.74 -0.69
C LEU A 48 -15.51 -0.51 -1.36
N ARG A 49 -15.87 -1.35 -2.33
CA ARG A 49 -17.11 -1.29 -3.08
C ARG A 49 -17.63 -2.70 -3.31
N GLY A 50 -18.94 -2.84 -3.35
CA GLY A 50 -19.62 -4.06 -3.78
C GLY A 50 -20.33 -3.85 -5.10
N THR A 51 -20.34 -4.87 -5.96
CA THR A 51 -21.25 -4.94 -7.12
C THR A 51 -22.69 -5.16 -6.68
N ILE A 52 -22.89 -5.82 -5.54
CA ILE A 52 -24.17 -6.00 -4.85
C ILE A 52 -24.00 -5.63 -3.37
N PRO A 53 -25.09 -5.25 -2.67
CA PRO A 53 -25.04 -5.00 -1.23
C PRO A 53 -24.41 -6.18 -0.48
N GLY A 54 -23.33 -5.91 0.27
CA GLY A 54 -22.62 -6.91 1.08
C GLY A 54 -21.48 -7.67 0.40
N ALA A 55 -21.27 -7.54 -0.92
CA ALA A 55 -20.25 -8.34 -1.62
C ALA A 55 -18.81 -7.81 -1.50
N ASN A 56 -18.61 -6.50 -1.27
CA ASN A 56 -17.29 -5.88 -1.04
C ASN A 56 -16.15 -6.38 -1.98
N ASN A 57 -16.47 -6.63 -3.24
CA ASN A 57 -15.62 -7.34 -4.19
C ASN A 57 -14.75 -6.43 -5.06
N ARG A 58 -14.69 -5.13 -4.76
CA ARG A 58 -13.87 -4.16 -5.48
C ARG A 58 -13.22 -3.21 -4.49
N MET A 59 -11.93 -2.96 -4.63
CA MET A 59 -11.18 -2.02 -3.82
C MET A 59 -10.47 -1.01 -4.72
N ASP A 60 -11.02 0.20 -4.78
CA ASP A 60 -10.47 1.30 -5.55
C ASP A 60 -9.28 1.89 -4.78
N LEU A 61 -8.11 1.92 -5.41
CA LEU A 61 -6.94 2.63 -4.88
C LEU A 61 -7.14 4.14 -5.07
N ILE A 62 -7.18 4.91 -3.99
CA ILE A 62 -7.49 6.36 -4.01
C ILE A 62 -6.23 7.21 -3.98
N SER A 63 -5.26 6.85 -3.14
CA SER A 63 -3.94 7.50 -3.09
C SER A 63 -2.90 6.62 -2.44
N LEU A 64 -1.68 6.66 -2.99
CA LEU A 64 -0.46 6.20 -2.31
C LEU A 64 0.40 7.42 -2.02
N VAL A 65 0.75 7.62 -0.76
CA VAL A 65 1.63 8.72 -0.36
C VAL A 65 2.82 8.16 0.39
N THR A 66 4.01 8.45 -0.11
CA THR A 66 5.27 8.16 0.59
C THR A 66 5.81 9.45 1.18
N SER A 67 6.19 9.46 2.44
CA SER A 67 6.78 10.64 3.09
C SER A 67 7.86 10.24 4.08
N GLY A 68 8.85 11.12 4.25
CA GLY A 68 9.87 10.97 5.28
C GLY A 68 9.32 11.19 6.68
N VAL A 69 9.85 10.43 7.63
CA VAL A 69 9.54 10.51 9.05
C VAL A 69 10.80 10.83 9.83
N ASP A 70 10.69 11.64 10.90
CA ASP A 70 11.79 11.87 11.82
C ASP A 70 12.03 10.59 12.66
N SER A 71 13.30 10.18 12.78
CA SER A 71 13.73 9.08 13.64
C SER A 71 13.30 9.23 15.11
N ASN A 72 13.02 10.45 15.59
CA ASN A 72 12.57 10.69 16.96
C ASN A 72 11.05 10.55 17.13
N GLU A 73 10.29 10.57 16.04
CA GLU A 73 8.82 10.47 16.06
C GLU A 73 8.33 9.02 16.03
N VAL A 74 9.19 8.08 15.64
CA VAL A 74 8.85 6.67 15.54
C VAL A 74 9.93 5.81 16.20
N ASN A 75 9.61 5.26 17.37
CA ASN A 75 10.57 4.51 18.19
C ASN A 75 10.54 2.99 17.94
N GLY A 76 9.63 2.49 17.10
CA GLY A 76 9.59 1.06 16.80
C GLY A 76 8.40 0.60 15.93
N PRO A 77 8.39 -0.69 15.56
CA PRO A 77 7.38 -1.30 14.69
C PRO A 77 6.02 -1.52 15.36
N ASP A 78 5.91 -1.34 16.68
CA ASP A 78 4.68 -1.54 17.48
C ASP A 78 3.94 -0.23 17.80
N GLU A 79 4.47 0.92 17.37
CA GLU A 79 3.79 2.22 17.57
C GLU A 79 2.64 2.39 16.57
N ASP A 80 1.59 3.10 16.98
CA ASP A 80 0.43 3.41 16.13
C ASP A 80 0.80 4.43 15.05
N ILE A 81 1.48 3.95 14.01
CA ILE A 81 1.89 4.74 12.84
C ILE A 81 0.69 5.43 12.20
N LEU A 82 -0.48 4.79 12.20
CA LEU A 82 -1.67 5.35 11.59
C LEU A 82 -2.15 6.58 12.37
N GLY A 83 -2.18 6.53 13.70
CA GLY A 83 -2.50 7.69 14.54
C GLY A 83 -1.50 8.85 14.39
N ILE A 84 -0.21 8.55 14.17
CA ILE A 84 0.82 9.57 13.92
C ILE A 84 0.52 10.32 12.62
N VAL A 85 0.20 9.58 11.55
CA VAL A 85 0.11 10.15 10.20
C VAL A 85 -1.30 10.55 9.77
N GLU A 86 -2.33 10.26 10.57
CA GLU A 86 -3.74 10.62 10.30
C GLU A 86 -3.91 12.12 10.06
N ARG A 87 -3.11 12.95 10.74
CA ARG A 87 -3.20 14.42 10.65
C ARG A 87 -2.32 15.02 9.57
N TRP A 88 -1.47 14.21 8.93
CA TRP A 88 -0.49 14.71 7.97
C TRP A 88 -1.16 15.03 6.64
N GLN A 89 -0.76 16.14 6.04
CA GLN A 89 -1.14 16.46 4.66
C GLN A 89 -0.39 15.56 3.67
N ASP A 90 -0.89 15.47 2.44
CA ASP A 90 -0.32 14.56 1.43
C ASP A 90 1.06 15.00 0.93
N ASP A 91 1.37 16.29 1.02
CA ASP A 91 2.64 16.92 0.67
C ASP A 91 3.56 17.13 1.88
N GLU A 92 3.14 16.69 3.06
CA GLU A 92 3.89 16.85 4.30
C GLU A 92 4.97 15.76 4.47
N THR A 93 6.15 16.20 4.90
CA THR A 93 7.24 15.31 5.31
C THR A 93 7.95 15.85 6.55
N HIS A 94 8.28 14.95 7.46
CA HIS A 94 9.01 15.24 8.70
C HIS A 94 10.50 14.90 8.57
N ASN A 95 10.98 14.65 7.35
CA ASN A 95 12.39 14.52 7.03
C ASN A 95 12.71 15.32 5.76
N PRO A 96 13.46 16.43 5.84
CA PRO A 96 13.71 17.31 4.70
C PRO A 96 14.51 16.63 3.57
N ASP A 97 15.22 15.53 3.86
CA ASP A 97 15.96 14.76 2.87
C ASP A 97 15.09 13.74 2.10
N VAL A 98 13.82 13.59 2.48
CA VAL A 98 12.88 12.63 1.89
C VAL A 98 11.57 13.35 1.53
N PRO A 99 11.37 13.74 0.27
CA PRO A 99 10.16 14.47 -0.12
C PRO A 99 8.91 13.60 0.01
N ALA A 100 7.77 14.25 0.26
CA ALA A 100 6.47 13.62 0.13
C ALA A 100 6.13 13.42 -1.36
N VAL A 101 5.80 12.18 -1.75
CA VAL A 101 5.38 11.84 -3.11
C VAL A 101 3.99 11.22 -3.07
N SER A 102 3.05 11.82 -3.79
CA SER A 102 1.65 11.39 -3.85
C SER A 102 1.28 10.88 -5.25
N HIS A 103 0.75 9.66 -5.31
CA HIS A 103 0.20 9.05 -6.52
C HIS A 103 -1.31 8.97 -6.39
N ARG A 104 -2.02 9.62 -7.33
CA ARG A 104 -3.50 9.68 -7.36
C ARG A 104 -4.12 9.33 -8.72
N ARG A 105 -3.31 9.19 -9.77
CA ARG A 105 -3.76 8.98 -11.15
C ARG A 105 -3.26 7.65 -11.69
N GLY A 106 -4.04 7.02 -12.58
CA GLY A 106 -3.66 5.78 -13.25
C GLY A 106 -3.62 4.55 -12.33
N MET A 107 -4.28 4.60 -11.18
CA MET A 107 -4.26 3.51 -10.21
C MET A 107 -5.37 2.51 -10.54
N THR A 108 -4.96 1.27 -10.82
CA THR A 108 -5.88 0.17 -11.13
C THR A 108 -6.54 -0.34 -9.85
N PRO A 109 -7.88 -0.50 -9.83
CA PRO A 109 -8.57 -1.08 -8.68
C PRO A 109 -8.25 -2.56 -8.52
N PHE A 110 -8.29 -3.05 -7.29
CA PHE A 110 -8.28 -4.48 -7.01
C PHE A 110 -9.69 -5.03 -7.12
N VAL A 111 -9.85 -6.19 -7.76
CA VAL A 111 -11.13 -6.91 -7.84
C VAL A 111 -10.94 -8.25 -7.16
N PHE A 112 -11.83 -8.57 -6.23
CA PHE A 112 -11.84 -9.83 -5.51
C PHE A 112 -12.86 -10.77 -6.14
N ILE A 113 -12.42 -11.99 -6.40
CA ILE A 113 -13.25 -13.05 -6.96
C ILE A 113 -13.53 -14.04 -5.82
N PRO A 114 -14.77 -14.54 -5.69
CA PRO A 114 -15.07 -15.62 -4.74
C PRO A 114 -14.12 -16.80 -4.93
N PHE A 115 -13.80 -17.49 -3.85
CA PHE A 115 -12.85 -18.59 -3.89
C PHE A 115 -13.33 -19.72 -4.83
N GLU A 116 -14.64 -19.96 -4.85
CA GLU A 116 -15.31 -20.96 -5.70
C GLU A 116 -15.19 -20.65 -7.19
N GLU A 117 -14.93 -19.38 -7.54
CA GLU A 117 -14.86 -18.90 -8.92
C GLU A 117 -13.41 -18.66 -9.38
N VAL A 118 -12.41 -19.00 -8.56
CA VAL A 118 -11.00 -18.72 -8.87
C VAL A 118 -10.53 -19.37 -10.17
N GLU A 119 -11.04 -20.55 -10.53
CA GLU A 119 -10.65 -21.27 -11.75
C GLU A 119 -11.54 -20.96 -12.97
N THR A 120 -12.70 -20.33 -12.74
CA THR A 120 -13.73 -20.15 -13.77
C THR A 120 -13.95 -18.68 -14.16
N SER A 121 -13.55 -17.74 -13.30
CA SER A 121 -13.74 -16.32 -13.52
C SER A 121 -12.86 -15.79 -14.66
N VAL A 122 -13.47 -14.98 -15.52
CA VAL A 122 -12.77 -14.27 -16.61
C VAL A 122 -11.72 -13.27 -16.10
N LEU A 123 -11.80 -12.89 -14.82
CA LEU A 123 -10.85 -11.99 -14.17
C LEU A 123 -9.61 -12.70 -13.61
N ASN A 124 -9.60 -14.04 -13.61
CA ASN A 124 -8.44 -14.85 -13.19
C ASN A 124 -8.06 -15.87 -14.28
N LEU A 125 -8.17 -15.47 -15.54
CA LEU A 125 -7.77 -16.32 -16.66
C LEU A 125 -6.25 -16.53 -16.65
N PRO A 126 -5.78 -17.74 -17.01
CA PRO A 126 -4.36 -17.98 -17.16
C PRO A 126 -3.79 -17.11 -18.31
N VAL A 127 -2.49 -16.86 -18.26
CA VAL A 127 -1.81 -15.90 -19.16
C VAL A 127 -2.01 -16.22 -20.65
N ASP A 128 -2.18 -17.49 -21.01
CA ASP A 128 -2.47 -17.97 -22.37
C ASP A 128 -3.85 -17.56 -22.88
N LYS A 129 -4.76 -17.14 -22.00
CA LYS A 129 -6.15 -16.75 -22.31
C LYS A 129 -6.48 -15.29 -22.00
N MET A 130 -5.53 -14.54 -21.45
CA MET A 130 -5.71 -13.11 -21.20
C MET A 130 -5.44 -12.32 -22.48
N ASP A 131 -6.38 -11.44 -22.88
CA ASP A 131 -6.13 -10.45 -23.93
C ASP A 131 -5.08 -9.46 -23.41
N TYR A 132 -3.81 -9.62 -23.80
CA TYR A 132 -2.76 -8.68 -23.41
C TYR A 132 -2.91 -7.38 -24.21
N PHE A 133 -3.23 -6.30 -23.50
CA PHE A 133 -3.09 -4.94 -24.02
C PHE A 133 -1.60 -4.61 -24.15
N VAL A 134 -1.14 -4.33 -25.38
CA VAL A 134 0.23 -3.82 -25.64
C VAL A 134 0.16 -2.29 -25.67
N PRO A 135 0.61 -1.57 -24.62
CA PRO A 135 0.88 -0.16 -24.76
C PRO A 135 2.14 0.01 -25.62
N GLY A 136 1.98 0.69 -26.76
CA GLY A 136 3.10 1.19 -27.57
C GLY A 136 3.79 2.39 -26.93
#